data_AF-A0A938B1I6-F1
#
_entry.id   AF-A0A938B1I6-F1
#
_cell.length_a   1.000
_cell.length_b   1.000
_cell.length_c   1.000
_cell.angle_alpha   90.00
_cell.angle_beta   90.00
_cell.angle_gamma   90.00
#
_symmetry.space_group_name_H-M   'P 1'
#
loop_
_entity.id
_entity.type
_entity.pdbx_description
1 polymer ?
#
loop_
_entity_poly.entity_id
_entity_poly.type
_entity_poly.pdbx_seq_one_letter_code
_entity_poly.pdbx_strand_id
1 'polypeptide(L)' 'MTEITDYFLAVYLIATGAHLTEVRVQPKETFCFVETPTLAQHIEAYRTDTALVNPKVFARTIMELRQQLKQRYEAAS' A
#
# COMPACT_ATOMS: atom_id res chain seq x y z
N MET A 1 14.95 8.72 3.39
CA MET A 1 13.55 8.72 2.91
C MET A 1 13.50 7.83 1.68
N THR A 2 12.52 6.93 1.58
CA THR A 2 12.42 6.00 0.44
C THR A 2 11.39 6.50 -0.57
N GLU A 3 11.78 6.58 -1.84
CA GLU A 3 10.92 6.99 -2.95
C GLU A 3 10.41 5.77 -3.73
N ILE A 4 9.09 5.67 -3.87
CA ILE A 4 8.41 4.57 -4.56
C ILE A 4 7.58 5.15 -5.71
N THR A 5 7.74 4.60 -6.91
CA THR A 5 6.95 4.98 -8.10
C THR A 5 5.94 3.90 -8.51
N ASP A 6 6.01 2.72 -7.89
CA ASP A 6 5.02 1.65 -8.06
C ASP A 6 3.80 1.97 -7.18
N TYR A 7 2.68 2.27 -7.83
CA TYR A 7 1.42 2.61 -7.18
C TYR A 7 0.91 1.49 -6.26
N PHE A 8 1.02 0.23 -6.69
CA PHE A 8 0.51 -0.91 -5.92
C PHE A 8 1.37 -1.19 -4.70
N LEU A 9 2.69 -1.07 -4.84
CA LEU A 9 3.60 -1.11 -3.70
C LEU A 9 3.30 0.03 -2.72
N ALA A 10 3.09 1.25 -3.21
CA ALA A 10 2.75 2.38 -2.34
C ALA A 10 1.46 2.14 -1.55
N VAL A 11 0.41 1.63 -2.20
CA VAL A 11 -0.87 1.29 -1.53
C VAL A 11 -0.68 0.16 -0.52
N TYR A 12 0.10 -0.86 -0.86
CA TYR A 12 0.43 -1.96 0.06
C TYR A 12 1.14 -1.43 1.31
N LEU A 13 2.16 -0.58 1.14
CA LEU A 13 2.93 -0.01 2.25
C LEU A 13 2.05 0.86 3.16
N ILE A 14 1.14 1.65 2.58
CA ILE A 14 0.16 2.42 3.37
C ILE A 14 -0.74 1.47 4.17
N ALA A 15 -1.20 0.37 3.57
CA ALA A 15 -2.05 -0.61 4.24
C ALA A 15 -1.31 -1.36 5.37
N THR A 16 0.00 -1.56 5.26
CA THR A 16 0.83 -2.16 6.33
C THR A 16 1.25 -1.16 7.41
N GLY A 17 0.80 0.10 7.33
CA GLY A 17 1.08 1.15 8.32
C GLY A 17 2.37 1.92 8.09
N ALA A 18 2.97 1.85 6.89
CA ALA A 18 4.11 2.71 6.56
C ALA A 18 3.68 4.18 6.50
N HIS A 19 4.53 5.06 7.00
CA HIS A 19 4.23 6.49 7.07
C HIS A 19 4.62 7.19 5.75
N LEU A 20 3.62 7.58 4.98
CA LEU A 20 3.78 8.44 3.79
C LEU A 20 4.04 9.89 4.23
N THR A 21 5.15 10.48 3.79
CA THR A 21 5.52 11.86 4.13
C THR A 21 5.13 12.86 3.05
N GLU A 22 5.22 12.45 1.78
CA GLU A 22 5.04 13.35 0.64
C GLU A 22 4.57 12.54 -0.58
N VAL A 23 3.78 13.20 -1.45
CA VAL A 23 3.48 12.73 -2.80
C VAL A 23 3.89 13.83 -3.78
N ARG A 24 4.78 13.50 -4.73
CA ARG A 24 5.20 14.40 -5.80
C ARG A 24 4.60 13.92 -7.13
N VAL A 25 4.15 14.84 -7.98
CA VAL A 25 3.34 14.48 -9.18
C VAL A 25 4.07 14.74 -10.51
N GLN A 26 5.36 15.10 -10.53
CA GLN A 26 6.06 15.39 -11.80
C GLN A 26 7.50 14.85 -11.85
N PRO A 27 7.93 14.25 -12.98
CA PRO A 27 7.16 13.87 -14.19
C PRO A 27 6.34 12.59 -14.05
N LYS A 28 6.41 11.92 -12.89
CA LYS A 28 5.62 10.74 -12.50
C LYS A 28 5.22 10.89 -11.04
N GLU A 29 4.18 10.18 -10.61
CA GLU A 29 3.84 10.10 -9.19
C GLU A 29 4.94 9.36 -8.42
N THR A 30 5.47 10.03 -7.40
CA THR A 30 6.46 9.48 -6.47
C THR A 30 5.90 9.58 -5.06
N PHE A 31 5.79 8.44 -4.40
CA PHE A 31 5.36 8.29 -3.02
C PHE A 31 6.59 8.22 -2.11
N CYS A 32 6.71 9.16 -1.18
CA CYS A 32 7.86 9.26 -0.28
C CYS A 32 7.48 8.73 1.10
N PHE A 33 8.22 7.75 1.61
CA PHE A 33 7.98 7.12 2.91
C PHE A 33 9.13 7.40 3.90
N VAL A 34 8.79 7.50 5.19
CA VAL A 34 9.78 7.52 6.27
C VAL A 34 10.58 6.23 6.25
N GLU A 35 11.90 6.32 6.26
CA GLU A 35 12.76 5.15 6.37
C GLU A 35 12.63 4.53 7.76
N THR A 36 12.16 3.28 7.79
CA THR A 36 12.13 2.45 8.99
C THR A 36 12.67 1.06 8.68
N PRO A 37 13.17 0.32 9.68
CA PRO A 37 13.57 -1.08 9.48
C PRO A 37 12.43 -1.96 8.94
N THR A 38 11.19 -1.66 9.34
CA THR A 38 10.00 -2.37 8.88
C THR A 38 9.64 -2.06 7.42
N LEU A 39 9.94 -0.84 6.93
CA LEU A 39 9.67 -0.46 5.55
C LEU A 39 10.41 -1.37 4.55
N ALA A 40 11.70 -1.61 4.79
CA ALA A 40 12.50 -2.48 3.94
C ALA A 40 11.96 -3.92 3.91
N GLN A 41 11.55 -4.45 5.08
CA GLN A 41 10.94 -5.77 5.20
C GLN A 41 9.64 -5.88 4.42
N HIS A 42 8.77 -4.85 4.48
CA HIS A 42 7.53 -4.83 3.71
C HIS A 42 7.78 -4.74 2.20
N ILE A 43 8.76 -3.93 1.76
CA ILE A 43 9.15 -3.85 0.34
C ILE A 43 9.67 -5.20 -0.16
N GLU A 44 10.52 -5.86 0.63
CA GLU A 44 11.04 -7.18 0.28
C GLU A 44 9.92 -8.23 0.23
N ALA A 45 9.04 -8.27 1.23
CA ALA A 45 7.88 -9.16 1.26
C ALA A 45 6.96 -8.96 0.04
N TYR A 46 6.70 -7.72 -0.36
CA TYR A 46 5.93 -7.42 -1.56
C TYR A 46 6.60 -7.94 -2.84
N ARG A 47 7.93 -7.82 -2.93
CA ARG A 47 8.70 -8.24 -4.10
C ARG A 47 8.85 -9.76 -4.21
N THR A 48 8.90 -10.47 -3.09
CA THR A 48 9.03 -11.94 -3.07
C THR A 48 7.69 -12.63 -3.28
N ASP A 49 6.57 -12.00 -2.90
CA ASP A 49 5.23 -12.56 -3.08
C ASP A 49 4.58 -12.11 -4.41
N THR A 50 5.01 -12.74 -5.51
CA THR A 50 4.50 -12.49 -6.87
C THR A 50 2.98 -12.66 -7.02
N ALA A 51 2.30 -13.37 -6.11
CA ALA A 51 0.84 -13.56 -6.17
C ALA A 51 0.07 -12.31 -5.70
N LEU A 52 0.60 -11.55 -4.74
CA LEU A 52 0.06 -10.26 -4.28
C LEU A 52 0.27 -9.14 -5.32
N VAL A 53 1.32 -9.24 -6.13
CA VAL A 53 1.66 -8.24 -7.17
C VAL A 53 0.76 -8.36 -8.41
N ASN A 54 0.00 -9.45 -8.56
CA ASN A 54 -0.98 -9.55 -9.64
C ASN A 54 -2.06 -8.47 -9.43
N PRO A 55 -2.18 -7.46 -10.33
CA PRO A 55 -3.07 -6.32 -10.12
C PRO A 55 -4.53 -6.73 -9.92
N LYS A 56 -4.94 -7.89 -10.46
CA LYS A 56 -6.29 -8.44 -10.27
C LYS A 56 -6.51 -8.96 -8.85
N VAL A 57 -5.50 -9.61 -8.27
CA VAL A 57 -5.54 -10.10 -6.88
C VAL A 57 -5.53 -8.90 -5.94
N PHE A 58 -4.65 -7.93 -6.18
CA PHE A 58 -4.55 -6.74 -5.34
C PHE A 58 -5.82 -5.88 -5.35
N ALA A 59 -6.39 -5.62 -6.53
CA ALA A 59 -7.65 -4.89 -6.67
C ALA A 59 -8.79 -5.61 -5.93
N ARG A 60 -8.84 -6.95 -6.01
CA ARG A 60 -9.81 -7.76 -5.28
C ARG A 60 -9.62 -7.60 -3.76
N THR A 61 -8.40 -7.68 -3.25
CA THR A 61 -8.11 -7.52 -1.82
C THR A 61 -8.49 -6.12 -1.31
N ILE A 62 -8.24 -5.05 -2.09
CA ILE A 62 -8.69 -3.69 -1.74
C ILE A 62 -10.21 -3.60 -1.67
N MET A 63 -10.92 -4.19 -2.64
CA MET A 63 -12.39 -4.20 -2.65
C MET A 63 -12.95 -4.97 -1.45
N GLU A 64 -12.38 -6.13 -1.13
CA GLU A 64 -12.73 -6.94 0.04
C GLU A 64 -12.50 -6.15 1.33
N LEU A 65 -11.37 -5.47 1.46
CA LEU A 65 -11.05 -4.63 2.62
C LEU A 65 -12.03 -3.45 2.78
N ARG A 66 -12.36 -2.75 1.68
CA ARG A 66 -13.37 -1.68 1.69
C ARG A 66 -14.73 -2.20 2.15
N GLN A 67 -15.12 -3.39 1.71
CA GLN A 67 -16.39 -3.99 2.09
C GLN A 67 -16.43 -4.36 3.58
N GLN A 68 -15.35 -4.94 4.11
CA GLN A 68 -15.24 -5.25 5.53
C GLN A 68 -15.30 -4.00 6.40
N LEU A 69 -14.60 -2.93 6.01
CA LEU A 69 -14.62 -1.66 6.75
C LEU A 69 -16.01 -1.02 6.74
N LYS A 70 -16.69 -1.03 5.59
CA LYS A 70 -18.07 -0.54 5.47
C LYS A 70 -19.02 -1.30 6.42
N GLN A 71 -18.95 -2.63 6.43
CA GLN A 71 -19.78 -3.45 7.31
C GLN A 71 -19.54 -3.16 8.79
N ARG A 72 -18.28 -2.97 9.20
CA ARG A 72 -17.95 -2.61 10.59
C ARG A 72 -18.49 -1.24 10.99
N TYR A 73 -18.45 -0.28 10.07
CA TYR A 73 -18.99 1.06 10.30
C TYR A 73 -20.52 1.03 10.43
N GLU A 74 -21.20 0.31 9.53
CA GLU A 74 -22.66 0.15 9.57
C GLU A 74 -23.12 -0.64 10.80
N ALA A 75 -22.36 -1.63 11.26
CA ALA A 75 -22.69 -2.38 12.49
C ALA A 75 -22.42 -1.61 13.79
N ALA A 76 -21.62 -0.53 13.72
CA ALA A 76 -21.33 0.35 14.85
C ALA A 76 -22.22 1.60 14.88
N SER A 77 -23.09 1.77 13.87
CA SER A 77 -24.07 2.86 13.73
C SER A 77 -25.45 2.39 14.16
#